data_AF-A0A851P713-F1
#
_entry.id   AF-A0A851P713-F1
#
_cell.length_a   1.000
_cell.length_b   1.000
_cell.length_c   1.000
_cell.angle_alpha   90.00
_cell.angle_beta   90.00
_cell.angle_gamma   90.00
#
_symmetry.space_group_name_H-M   'P 1'
#
loop_
_entity.id
_entity.type
_entity.pdbx_description
1 polymer ?
#
loop_
_entity_poly.entity_id
_entity_poly.type
_entity_poly.pdbx_seq_one_letter_code
_entity_poly.pdbx_strand_id
1 'polypeptide(L)'
;MNQLQILLNEGLIRTKHVENAAVININEREVCASTSGFYVPPENVINLIYTFYKNLLQVRREGLYFKQKHYRCVRADEHSVYLQNVYGGLIAVKTKAFILIATYRAGMYPSVCVEAVEKL
;
A
#
# COMPACT_ATOMS: atom_id res chain seq x y z
N MET A 1 6.83 8.23 -20.61
CA MET A 1 6.42 7.15 -19.67
C MET A 1 7.10 7.42 -18.33
N ASN A 2 6.33 7.51 -17.24
CA ASN A 2 6.87 7.74 -15.89
C ASN A 2 7.64 6.49 -15.43
N GLN A 3 8.89 6.63 -14.99
CA GLN A 3 9.72 5.50 -14.54
C GLN A 3 9.07 4.72 -13.39
N LEU A 4 8.37 5.41 -12.49
CA LEU A 4 7.62 4.78 -11.40
C LEU A 4 6.50 3.88 -11.93
N GLN A 5 5.82 4.31 -13.00
CA GLN A 5 4.79 3.50 -13.66
C GLN A 5 5.38 2.17 -14.17
N ILE A 6 6.56 2.21 -14.80
CA ILE A 6 7.25 1.00 -15.28
C ILE A 6 7.62 0.11 -14.11
N LEU A 7 8.19 0.68 -13.04
CA LEU A 7 8.62 -0.03 -11.85
C LEU A 7 7.45 -0.79 -11.19
N LEU A 8 6.28 -0.14 -11.06
CA LEU A 8 5.08 -0.79 -10.53
C LEU A 8 4.60 -1.97 -11.40
N ASN A 9 4.59 -1.80 -12.73
CA ASN A 9 4.10 -2.85 -13.62
C ASN A 9 5.08 -4.03 -13.68
N GLU A 10 6.37 -3.75 -13.89
CA GLU A 10 7.39 -4.78 -14.07
C GLU A 10 7.77 -5.47 -12.76
N GLY A 11 7.88 -4.72 -11.66
CA GLY A 11 8.30 -5.25 -10.36
C GLY A 11 7.18 -5.87 -9.54
N LEU A 12 5.94 -5.34 -9.64
CA LEU A 12 4.82 -5.79 -8.82
C LEU A 12 3.78 -6.57 -9.60
N ILE A 13 3.18 -5.98 -10.64
CA ILE A 13 2.03 -6.60 -11.33
C ILE A 13 2.42 -7.89 -12.05
N ARG A 14 3.63 -7.95 -12.64
CA ARG A 14 4.13 -9.17 -13.30
C ARG A 14 4.30 -10.37 -12.36
N THR A 15 4.33 -10.17 -11.04
CA THR A 15 4.34 -11.27 -10.05
C THR A 15 3.04 -12.09 -10.05
N LYS A 16 1.95 -11.53 -10.59
CA LYS A 16 0.58 -12.09 -10.53
C LYS A 16 0.01 -12.26 -9.11
N HIS A 17 0.71 -11.74 -8.10
CA HIS A 17 0.29 -11.75 -6.69
C HIS A 17 0.09 -10.34 -6.12
N VAL A 18 0.26 -9.32 -6.96
CA VAL A 18 -0.18 -7.95 -6.71
C VAL A 18 -1.30 -7.61 -7.69
N GLU A 19 -2.42 -7.14 -7.16
CA GLU A 19 -3.58 -6.74 -7.95
C GLU A 19 -3.45 -5.28 -8.43
N ASN A 20 -3.14 -4.37 -7.52
CA ASN A 20 -2.95 -2.95 -7.82
C ASN A 20 -1.80 -2.39 -7.00
N ALA A 21 -1.17 -1.31 -7.48
CA ALA A 21 -0.15 -0.60 -6.72
C ALA A 21 -0.13 0.90 -7.04
N ALA A 22 0.35 1.69 -6.08
CA ALA A 22 0.56 3.13 -6.26
C ALA A 22 1.73 3.64 -5.42
N VAL A 23 2.31 4.76 -5.86
CA VAL A 23 3.36 5.49 -5.13
C VAL A 23 2.79 6.84 -4.72
N ILE A 24 2.83 7.10 -3.41
CA ILE A 24 2.45 8.36 -2.80
C ILE A 24 3.72 9.15 -2.50
N ASN A 25 3.77 10.42 -2.90
CA ASN A 25 4.81 11.34 -2.46
C ASN A 25 4.41 11.93 -1.09
N ILE A 26 5.25 11.74 -0.08
CA ILE A 26 4.96 12.14 1.30
C ILE A 26 4.88 13.67 1.43
N ASN A 27 5.77 14.39 0.73
CA ASN A 27 5.86 15.84 0.83
C ASN A 27 4.73 16.53 0.08
N GLU A 28 4.44 16.05 -1.14
CA GLU A 28 3.35 16.59 -1.97
C GLU A 28 1.97 16.13 -1.50
N ARG A 29 1.90 15.03 -0.73
CA ARG A 29 0.66 14.41 -0.25
C ARG A 29 -0.27 13.96 -1.39
N GLU A 30 0.33 13.50 -2.48
CA GLU A 30 -0.38 13.10 -3.70
C GLU A 30 0.16 11.77 -4.25
N VAL A 31 -0.63 11.14 -5.11
CA VAL A 31 -0.22 9.94 -5.86
C VAL A 31 0.57 10.38 -7.08
N CYS A 32 1.84 9.96 -7.16
CA CYS A 32 2.72 10.29 -8.29
C CYS A 32 2.76 9.19 -9.37
N ALA A 33 2.37 7.96 -9.04
CA ALA A 33 2.20 6.86 -9.99
C ALA A 33 1.19 5.84 -9.46
N SER A 34 0.43 5.20 -10.35
CA SER A 34 -0.51 4.14 -9.99
C SER A 34 -0.71 3.16 -11.14
N THR A 35 -0.98 1.90 -10.87
CA THR A 35 -1.30 0.91 -11.89
C THR A 35 -2.61 1.25 -12.60
N SER A 36 -2.80 0.75 -13.83
CA SER A 36 -3.95 1.11 -14.66
C SER A 36 -5.28 0.86 -13.93
N GLY A 37 -6.15 1.87 -13.91
CA GLY A 37 -7.47 1.81 -13.25
C GLY A 37 -7.44 1.90 -11.72
N PHE A 38 -6.27 2.02 -11.09
CA PHE A 38 -6.17 2.11 -9.64
C PHE A 38 -6.17 3.56 -9.13
N TYR A 39 -7.34 4.04 -8.77
CA TYR A 39 -7.49 5.32 -8.08
C TYR A 39 -7.40 5.17 -6.56
N VAL A 40 -6.56 6.00 -5.93
CA VAL A 40 -6.42 6.15 -4.48
C VAL A 40 -7.01 7.49 -4.07
N PRO A 41 -8.10 7.51 -3.27
CA PRO A 41 -8.70 8.76 -2.83
C PRO A 41 -7.75 9.62 -2.00
N PRO A 42 -7.79 10.97 -2.13
CA PRO A 42 -6.94 11.87 -1.35
C PRO A 42 -7.05 11.65 0.16
N GLU A 43 -8.23 11.34 0.70
CA GLU A 43 -8.37 11.04 2.13
C GLU A 43 -7.57 9.80 2.53
N ASN A 44 -7.48 8.78 1.66
CA ASN A 44 -6.65 7.60 1.93
C ASN A 44 -5.16 7.93 1.85
N VAL A 45 -4.74 8.84 0.97
CA VAL A 45 -3.36 9.33 0.93
C VAL A 45 -2.97 9.99 2.25
N ILE A 46 -3.78 10.92 2.74
CA ILE A 46 -3.55 11.61 4.02
C ILE A 46 -3.55 10.62 5.18
N ASN A 47 -4.52 9.69 5.21
CA ASN A 47 -4.61 8.69 6.29
C ASN A 47 -3.39 7.75 6.32
N LEU A 48 -2.87 7.34 5.16
CA LEU A 48 -1.66 6.51 5.08
C LEU A 48 -0.42 7.27 5.56
N ILE A 49 -0.25 8.53 5.15
CA ILE A 49 0.83 9.38 5.65
C ILE A 49 0.71 9.53 7.18
N TYR A 50 -0.47 9.90 7.68
CA TYR A 50 -0.72 10.10 9.11
C TYR A 50 -0.49 8.81 9.93
N THR A 51 -0.85 7.65 9.38
CA THR A 51 -0.61 6.33 9.98
C THR A 51 0.85 6.16 10.37
N PHE A 52 1.77 6.41 9.44
CA PHE A 52 3.20 6.22 9.68
C PHE A 52 3.81 7.24 10.65
N TYR A 53 3.28 8.46 10.73
CA TYR A 53 3.88 9.52 11.55
C TYR A 53 3.28 9.65 12.94
N LYS A 54 2.03 9.20 13.15
CA LYS A 54 1.29 9.48 14.38
C LYS A 54 0.46 8.32 14.92
N ASN A 55 0.05 7.37 14.08
CA ASN A 55 -1.08 6.49 14.38
C ASN A 55 -0.78 4.99 14.40
N LEU A 56 0.48 4.57 14.35
CA LEU A 56 0.85 3.14 14.31
C LEU A 56 0.22 2.33 15.46
N LEU A 57 0.22 2.85 16.69
CA LEU A 57 -0.40 2.15 17.83
C LEU A 57 -1.90 1.96 17.68
N GLN A 58 -2.60 2.95 17.14
CA GLN A 58 -4.03 2.86 16.88
C GLN A 58 -4.31 1.85 15.78
N VAL A 59 -3.56 1.91 14.67
CA VAL A 59 -3.72 0.97 13.55
C VAL A 59 -3.45 -0.47 13.98
N ARG A 60 -2.48 -0.73 14.87
CA ARG A 60 -2.25 -2.07 15.45
C ARG A 60 -3.48 -2.62 16.16
N ARG A 61 -4.25 -1.77 16.86
CA ARG A 61 -5.41 -2.17 17.66
C ARG A 61 -6.69 -2.26 16.83
N GLU A 62 -6.92 -1.25 16.00
CA GLU A 62 -8.21 -1.01 15.36
C GLU A 62 -8.21 -1.34 13.86
N GLY A 63 -7.04 -1.48 13.24
CA GLY A 63 -6.92 -1.58 11.79
C GLY A 63 -6.98 -0.21 11.11
N LEU A 64 -7.31 -0.20 9.82
CA LEU A 64 -7.39 1.02 9.01
C LEU A 64 -8.48 0.87 7.94
N TYR A 65 -9.14 1.99 7.62
CA TYR A 65 -10.04 2.07 6.47
C TYR A 65 -9.29 2.50 5.21
N PHE A 66 -9.45 1.72 4.15
CA PHE A 66 -8.93 2.03 2.82
C PHE A 66 -10.01 1.78 1.77
N LYS A 67 -10.32 2.80 0.95
CA LYS A 67 -11.39 2.75 -0.06
C LYS A 67 -12.71 2.20 0.51
N GLN A 68 -13.14 2.77 1.63
CA GLN A 68 -14.37 2.42 2.37
C GLN A 68 -14.44 0.97 2.90
N LYS A 69 -13.34 0.21 2.83
CA LYS A 69 -13.25 -1.13 3.42
C LYS A 69 -12.37 -1.08 4.65
N HIS A 70 -12.82 -1.72 5.72
CA HIS A 70 -12.01 -1.93 6.91
C HIS A 70 -11.02 -3.07 6.67
N TYR A 71 -9.80 -2.88 7.15
CA TYR A 71 -8.77 -3.92 7.16
C TYR A 71 -8.21 -4.05 8.58
N ARG A 72 -8.10 -5.29 9.05
CA ARG A 72 -7.41 -5.63 10.29
C ARG A 72 -5.91 -5.52 10.08
N CYS A 73 -5.21 -4.97 11.06
CA CYS A 73 -3.75 -4.95 11.08
C CYS A 73 -3.16 -6.34 11.30
N VAL A 74 -2.17 -6.70 10.48
CA VAL A 74 -1.31 -7.88 10.63
C VAL A 74 0.06 -7.45 11.16
N ARG A 75 0.60 -6.35 10.62
CA ARG A 75 1.86 -5.73 11.02
C ARG A 75 1.73 -4.23 10.87
N ALA A 76 2.30 -3.47 11.79
CA ALA A 76 2.47 -2.03 11.62
C ALA A 76 3.70 -1.59 12.40
N ASP A 77 4.69 -1.04 11.72
CA ASP A 77 5.90 -0.47 12.31
C ASP A 77 6.29 0.81 11.55
N GLU A 78 7.47 1.34 11.84
CA GLU A 78 7.91 2.62 11.30
C GLU A 78 8.07 2.62 9.77
N HIS A 79 8.28 1.45 9.17
CA HIS A 79 8.54 1.29 7.74
C HIS A 79 7.41 0.59 7.02
N SER A 80 6.70 -0.33 7.68
CA SER A 80 5.78 -1.22 7.00
C SER A 80 4.47 -1.40 7.75
N VAL A 81 3.37 -1.32 7.00
CA VAL A 81 2.01 -1.57 7.48
C VAL A 81 1.34 -2.59 6.58
N TYR A 82 0.98 -3.74 7.15
CA TYR A 82 0.30 -4.84 6.47
C TYR A 82 -1.10 -4.99 7.05
N LEU A 83 -2.09 -4.92 6.18
CA LEU A 83 -3.49 -4.97 6.55
C LEU A 83 -4.19 -6.04 5.72
N GLN A 84 -5.19 -6.72 6.30
CA GLN A 84 -5.95 -7.75 5.63
C GLN A 84 -7.43 -7.70 5.96
N ASN A 85 -8.26 -8.15 5.04
CA ASN A 85 -9.67 -8.45 5.24
C ASN A 85 -10.09 -9.68 4.41
N VAL A 86 -11.38 -10.00 4.41
CA VAL A 86 -11.92 -11.17 3.69
C VAL A 86 -11.74 -11.10 2.17
N TYR A 87 -11.53 -9.92 1.60
CA TYR A 87 -11.39 -9.73 0.16
C TYR A 87 -9.93 -9.73 -0.30
N GLY A 88 -8.96 -9.63 0.62
CA GLY A 88 -7.55 -9.48 0.29
C GLY A 88 -6.77 -8.69 1.34
N GLY A 89 -5.78 -7.92 0.90
CA GLY A 89 -4.99 -7.09 1.79
C GLY A 89 -4.35 -5.89 1.12
N LEU A 90 -3.81 -5.01 1.96
CA LEU A 90 -3.09 -3.81 1.63
C LEU A 90 -1.72 -3.86 2.30
N ILE A 91 -0.66 -3.79 1.50
CA ILE A 91 0.71 -3.62 1.96
C ILE A 91 1.09 -2.17 1.71
N ALA A 92 1.60 -1.48 2.72
CA ALA A 92 2.14 -0.14 2.61
C ALA A 92 3.56 -0.12 3.18
N VAL A 93 4.52 0.34 2.36
CA VAL A 93 5.95 0.44 2.71
C VAL A 93 6.39 1.89 2.56
N LYS A 94 6.93 2.45 3.63
CA LYS A 94 7.39 3.84 3.73
C LYS A 94 8.91 3.91 3.52
N THR A 95 9.29 4.67 2.51
CA THR A 95 10.67 5.11 2.26
C THR A 95 10.88 6.52 2.83
N LYS A 96 12.03 7.16 2.55
CA LYS A 96 12.27 8.53 3.00
C LYS A 96 11.32 9.56 2.37
N ALA A 97 10.95 9.37 1.11
CA ALA A 97 10.18 10.35 0.34
C ALA A 97 8.82 9.83 -0.15
N PHE A 98 8.64 8.50 -0.17
CA PHE A 98 7.46 7.87 -0.75
C PHE A 98 6.83 6.84 0.17
N ILE A 99 5.54 6.62 -0.01
CA ILE A 99 4.85 5.42 0.48
C ILE A 99 4.44 4.62 -0.75
N LEU A 100 4.99 3.41 -0.87
CA LEU A 100 4.55 2.43 -1.85
C LEU A 100 3.39 1.66 -1.24
N ILE A 101 2.27 1.58 -1.95
CA ILE A 101 1.15 0.74 -1.58
C ILE A 101 0.85 -0.31 -2.65
N ALA A 102 0.41 -1.48 -2.22
CA ALA A 102 -0.02 -2.56 -3.09
C ALA A 102 -1.19 -3.32 -2.46
N THR A 103 -2.17 -3.69 -3.28
CA THR A 103 -3.24 -4.60 -2.88
C THR A 103 -3.04 -5.98 -3.46
N TYR A 104 -3.51 -6.99 -2.75
CA TYR A 104 -3.71 -8.33 -3.27
C TYR A 104 -5.14 -8.76 -2.96
N ARG A 105 -5.68 -9.68 -3.75
CA ARG A 105 -7.04 -10.23 -3.54
C ARG A 105 -7.00 -11.62 -2.91
N ALA A 106 -8.14 -12.07 -2.41
CA ALA A 106 -8.33 -13.45 -1.99
C ALA A 106 -7.91 -14.43 -3.10
N GLY A 107 -7.14 -15.47 -2.74
CA GLY A 107 -6.54 -16.42 -3.68
C GLY A 107 -5.14 -16.06 -4.18
N MET A 108 -4.66 -14.84 -3.94
CA MET A 108 -3.23 -14.50 -4.10
C MET A 108 -2.45 -14.85 -2.82
N TYR A 109 -1.14 -15.09 -2.93
CA TYR A 109 -0.28 -15.33 -1.78
C TYR A 109 0.18 -14.01 -1.15
N PRO A 110 -0.24 -13.69 0.10
CA PRO A 110 0.15 -12.46 0.77
C PRO A 110 1.67 -12.32 0.92
N SER A 111 2.37 -13.42 1.17
CA SER A 111 3.84 -13.44 1.31
C SER A 111 4.55 -12.97 0.05
N VAL A 112 4.07 -13.34 -1.14
CA VAL A 112 4.67 -12.90 -2.41
C VAL A 112 4.42 -11.41 -2.63
N CYS A 113 3.23 -10.91 -2.30
CA CYS A 113 2.93 -9.48 -2.35
C CYS A 113 3.85 -8.69 -1.40
N VAL A 114 3.96 -9.13 -0.14
CA VAL A 114 4.87 -8.52 0.85
C VAL A 114 6.30 -8.49 0.33
N GLU A 115 6.82 -9.64 -0.13
CA GLU A 115 8.19 -9.76 -0.62
C GLU A 115 8.48 -8.82 -1.81
N ALA A 116 7.54 -8.76 -2.77
CA ALA A 116 7.69 -7.91 -3.94
C ALA A 116 7.69 -6.42 -3.60
N VAL A 117 6.85 -6.00 -2.65
CA VAL A 117 6.67 -4.59 -2.26
C VAL A 117 7.80 -4.11 -1.37
N GLU A 118 8.28 -4.94 -0.44
CA GLU A 118 9.39 -4.60 0.46
C GLU A 118 10.74 -4.50 -0.28
N LYS A 119 10.91 -5.22 -1.39
CA LYS A 119 12.14 -5.23 -2.18
C LYS A 119 12.25 -4.12 -3.23
N LEU A 120 11.14 -3.46 -3.55
CA LEU A 120 11.06 -2.45 -4.61
C LEU A 120 11.67 -1.11 -4.18
#